data_AF-A0A9D0TGU3-F1
#
_entry.id   AF-A0A9D0TGU3-F1
#
_cell.length_a   1.000
_cell.length_b   1.000
_cell.length_c   1.000
_cell.angle_alpha   90.00
_cell.angle_beta   90.00
_cell.angle_gamma   90.00
#
_symmetry.space_group_name_H-M   'P 1'
#
loop_
_entity.id
_entity.type
_entity.pdbx_description
1 polymer ?
#
loop_
_entity_poly.entity_id
_entity_poly.type
_entity_poly.pdbx_seq_one_letter_code
_entity_poly.pdbx_strand_id
1 'polypeptide(L)'
;MTYLAGFVVSMLLTMVLTPIVRSLGYRFNMIDIPDSRKVHADPVPRIGGIAIVLGAITPLLIWLPVSDTLLGYMVGAFIIIFFGVLDDRFELNYKIKFLAQIAATAWVILVGGVLLKEFSFMQYHWVLPGWLSYSVTGLFILTVINAINFADGLDGLAGGVVLLSLSAVMLLGSRIGAPDIVLVCAALVGSLLGFLLFNSHPAQIFMGDGGSQFLGYSLAVLSIYLIDTAGQHLSSFFPLLLVGLPLIDLMVVIGTRLIKKQSIFLPDNSHIHHRLLSLGLRQYGSVFVIYLLHGTIVGSALLFRNQGATVHLLTFIWFIFVICTALVAVWAYKGIPGADLINRLVHGPFRRVNTVILELDLARWARLLALGLILGYLFVGVLIISNVHKHVGILSTILFAALILVQPRGLTEKISGWFVRFIYYLSASGILYLLYDTPGVLDNFKLALDMYFIVLALLIFIGIEYSKDQRLSARPIDLLVVVTALILPAISGDTSSYQLYWIVGVHLMVIFYGLELVLLSYRGSQKLNIIQYLYAAPLIVLAVRGVISL
;
A
#
# COMPACT_ATOMS: atom_id res chain seq x y z
N MET A 1 19.08 -7.63 4.87
CA MET A 1 19.13 -7.71 3.39
C MET A 1 17.96 -8.49 2.79
N THR A 2 17.60 -9.66 3.33
CA THR A 2 16.49 -10.48 2.82
C THR A 2 15.13 -9.76 2.78
N TYR A 3 14.75 -9.01 3.82
CA TYR A 3 13.47 -8.28 3.85
C TYR A 3 13.37 -7.20 2.77
N LEU A 4 14.44 -6.43 2.59
CA LEU A 4 14.52 -5.42 1.54
C LEU A 4 14.49 -6.05 0.15
N ALA A 5 15.25 -7.13 -0.05
CA ALA A 5 15.19 -7.88 -1.30
C ALA A 5 13.77 -8.41 -1.56
N GLY A 6 13.09 -8.93 -0.54
CA GLY A 6 11.71 -9.40 -0.65
C GLY A 6 10.73 -8.29 -1.02
N PHE A 7 10.83 -7.12 -0.38
CA PHE A 7 10.05 -5.94 -0.73
C PHE A 7 10.28 -5.46 -2.16
N VAL A 8 11.54 -5.32 -2.58
CA VAL A 8 11.89 -4.83 -3.92
C VAL A 8 11.47 -5.82 -4.99
N VAL A 9 11.73 -7.12 -4.78
CA VAL A 9 11.36 -8.17 -5.72
C VAL A 9 9.85 -8.26 -5.86
N SER A 10 9.08 -8.25 -4.76
CA SER A 10 7.62 -8.30 -4.86
C SER A 10 7.05 -7.08 -5.59
N MET A 11 7.58 -5.89 -5.28
CA MET A 11 7.17 -4.65 -5.93
C MET A 11 7.43 -4.66 -7.43
N LEU A 12 8.67 -4.94 -7.85
CA LEU A 12 9.05 -4.98 -9.27
C LEU A 12 8.29 -6.08 -10.01
N LEU A 13 8.14 -7.25 -9.40
CA LEU A 13 7.40 -8.36 -10.00
C LEU A 13 5.92 -8.00 -10.18
N THR A 14 5.26 -7.43 -9.16
CA THR A 14 3.87 -6.97 -9.31
C THR A 14 3.75 -5.87 -10.36
N MET A 15 4.69 -4.93 -10.45
CA MET A 15 4.68 -3.90 -11.50
C MET A 15 4.78 -4.48 -12.91
N VAL A 16 5.57 -5.55 -13.10
CA VAL A 16 5.69 -6.25 -14.40
C VAL A 16 4.45 -7.10 -14.69
N LEU A 17 3.93 -7.80 -13.69
CA LEU A 17 2.77 -8.69 -13.85
C LEU A 17 1.46 -7.91 -14.05
N THR A 18 1.28 -6.77 -13.40
CA THR A 18 0.04 -5.99 -13.47
C THR A 18 -0.42 -5.62 -14.89
N PRO A 19 0.42 -5.08 -15.80
CA PRO A 19 0.01 -4.81 -17.18
C PRO A 19 -0.28 -6.08 -17.98
N ILE A 20 0.42 -7.18 -17.70
CA ILE A 20 0.16 -8.50 -18.32
C ILE A 20 -1.22 -8.98 -17.91
N VAL A 21 -1.48 -9.02 -16.60
CA VAL A 21 -2.76 -9.41 -15.99
C VAL A 21 -3.89 -8.50 -16.49
N ARG A 22 -3.66 -7.19 -16.60
CA ARG A 22 -4.63 -6.25 -17.20
C ARG A 22 -5.01 -6.66 -18.63
N SER A 23 -4.02 -6.99 -19.47
CA SER A 23 -4.27 -7.43 -20.84
C SER A 23 -5.04 -8.76 -20.89
N LEU A 24 -4.75 -9.69 -19.98
CA LEU A 24 -5.49 -10.94 -19.85
C LEU A 24 -6.93 -10.70 -19.42
N GLY A 25 -7.17 -9.74 -18.52
CA GLY A 25 -8.52 -9.38 -18.08
C GLY A 25 -9.40 -8.90 -19.23
N TYR A 26 -8.85 -8.09 -20.14
CA TYR A 26 -9.55 -7.73 -21.39
C TYR A 26 -9.79 -8.95 -22.28
N ARG A 27 -8.77 -9.80 -22.49
CA ARG A 27 -8.87 -10.99 -23.36
C ARG A 27 -9.88 -12.02 -22.87
N PHE A 28 -9.95 -12.22 -21.56
CA PHE A 28 -10.87 -13.15 -20.93
C PHE A 28 -12.20 -12.50 -20.56
N ASN A 29 -12.47 -11.24 -20.89
CA ASN A 29 -13.69 -10.53 -20.52
C ASN A 29 -13.98 -10.56 -19.00
N MET A 30 -12.95 -10.38 -18.19
CA MET A 30 -13.04 -10.22 -16.72
C MET A 30 -12.97 -8.72 -16.41
N ILE A 31 -13.95 -7.98 -16.93
CA ILE A 31 -13.99 -6.52 -16.94
C ILE A 31 -15.19 -6.06 -16.12
N ASP A 32 -14.98 -5.05 -15.30
CA ASP A 32 -16.06 -4.38 -14.60
C ASP A 32 -16.64 -3.26 -15.47
N ILE A 33 -17.91 -3.41 -15.87
CA ILE A 33 -18.63 -2.46 -16.74
C ILE A 33 -19.32 -1.40 -15.87
N PRO A 34 -19.23 -0.10 -16.23
CA PRO A 34 -19.93 0.99 -15.53
C PRO A 34 -21.44 0.73 -15.41
N ASP A 35 -22.00 1.01 -14.24
CA ASP A 35 -23.44 0.97 -13.97
C ASP A 35 -23.81 2.18 -13.08
N SER A 36 -25.09 2.53 -13.02
CA SER A 36 -25.70 3.57 -12.18
C SER A 36 -25.29 3.56 -10.70
N ARG A 37 -24.77 2.43 -10.19
CA ARG A 37 -24.27 2.27 -8.81
C ARG A 37 -22.76 2.43 -8.67
N LYS A 38 -22.00 2.43 -9.77
CA LYS A 38 -20.52 2.43 -9.79
C LYS A 38 -19.98 3.81 -10.08
N VAL A 39 -18.79 4.10 -9.57
CA VAL A 39 -18.16 5.43 -9.61
C VAL A 39 -17.29 5.62 -10.86
N HIS A 40 -16.88 4.53 -11.53
CA HIS A 40 -16.02 4.56 -12.71
C HIS A 40 -16.81 4.75 -14.02
N ALA A 41 -16.18 5.42 -15.00
CA ALA A 41 -16.78 5.78 -16.28
C ALA A 41 -16.38 4.88 -17.45
N ASP A 42 -15.26 4.15 -17.32
CA ASP A 42 -14.69 3.29 -18.36
C ASP A 42 -14.66 1.82 -17.90
N PRO A 43 -14.74 0.83 -18.81
CA PRO A 43 -14.57 -0.58 -18.45
C PRO A 43 -13.15 -0.90 -17.96
N VAL A 44 -13.04 -1.40 -16.72
CA VAL A 44 -11.76 -1.67 -16.06
C VAL A 44 -11.64 -3.16 -15.68
N PRO A 45 -10.55 -3.86 -16.03
CA PRO A 45 -10.33 -5.26 -15.63
C PRO A 45 -10.31 -5.45 -14.12
N ARG A 46 -10.92 -6.52 -13.60
CA ARG A 46 -11.08 -6.81 -12.16
C ARG A 46 -10.31 -8.05 -11.68
N ILE A 47 -9.05 -8.20 -12.09
CA ILE A 47 -8.25 -9.41 -11.80
C ILE A 47 -6.85 -9.11 -11.27
N GLY A 48 -6.64 -7.89 -10.76
CA GLY A 48 -5.36 -7.40 -10.28
C GLY A 48 -4.78 -8.20 -9.12
N GLY A 49 -5.63 -8.86 -8.32
CA GLY A 49 -5.22 -9.71 -7.19
C GLY A 49 -4.21 -10.78 -7.57
N ILE A 50 -4.24 -11.30 -8.80
CA ILE A 50 -3.27 -12.28 -9.30
C ILE A 50 -1.84 -11.70 -9.26
N ALA A 51 -1.66 -10.46 -9.72
CA ALA A 51 -0.36 -9.80 -9.72
C ALA A 51 0.16 -9.49 -8.31
N ILE A 52 -0.76 -9.15 -7.39
CA ILE A 52 -0.45 -8.93 -5.96
C ILE A 52 0.05 -10.23 -5.33
N VAL A 53 -0.73 -11.31 -5.46
CA VAL A 53 -0.42 -12.61 -4.83
C VAL A 53 0.88 -13.20 -5.37
N LEU A 54 1.07 -13.22 -6.70
CA LEU A 54 2.31 -13.73 -7.29
C LEU A 54 3.53 -12.91 -6.89
N GLY A 55 3.38 -11.58 -6.81
CA GLY A 55 4.43 -10.70 -6.30
C GLY A 55 4.77 -10.99 -4.83
N ALA A 56 3.76 -11.14 -3.98
CA ALA A 56 3.94 -11.36 -2.55
C ALA A 56 4.49 -12.75 -2.21
N ILE A 57 4.05 -13.81 -2.90
CA ILE A 57 4.46 -15.19 -2.61
C ILE A 57 5.90 -15.48 -3.08
N THR A 58 6.33 -14.87 -4.19
CA THR A 58 7.62 -15.18 -4.82
C THR A 58 8.81 -15.01 -3.85
N PRO A 59 8.96 -13.88 -3.12
CA PRO A 59 10.00 -13.77 -2.09
C PRO A 59 9.93 -14.82 -0.99
N LEU A 60 8.73 -15.25 -0.59
CA LEU A 60 8.56 -16.22 0.49
C LEU A 60 9.14 -17.58 0.08
N LEU A 61 8.91 -18.00 -1.16
CA LEU A 61 9.47 -19.22 -1.72
C LEU A 61 11.00 -19.19 -1.87
N ILE A 62 11.58 -18.00 -2.04
CA ILE A 62 13.03 -17.83 -2.22
C ILE A 62 13.76 -17.79 -0.86
N TRP A 63 13.19 -17.08 0.12
CA TRP A 63 13.91 -16.70 1.34
C TRP A 63 13.37 -17.30 2.64
N LEU A 64 12.14 -17.83 2.69
CA LEU A 64 11.63 -18.48 3.89
C LEU A 64 11.75 -20.01 3.78
N PRO A 65 12.18 -20.69 4.87
CA PRO A 65 12.01 -22.13 4.96
C PRO A 65 10.52 -22.47 5.01
N VAL A 66 10.14 -23.58 4.35
CA VAL A 66 8.75 -24.04 4.34
C VAL A 66 8.42 -24.66 5.71
N SER A 67 7.88 -23.84 6.61
CA SER A 67 7.29 -24.27 7.88
C SER A 67 5.81 -24.60 7.74
N ASP A 68 5.24 -25.32 8.71
CA ASP A 68 3.80 -25.62 8.74
C ASP A 68 2.96 -24.33 8.74
N THR A 69 3.41 -23.29 9.48
CA THR A 69 2.78 -21.97 9.49
C THR A 69 2.82 -21.30 8.12
N LEU A 70 3.96 -21.31 7.43
CA LEU A 70 4.07 -20.74 6.09
C LEU A 70 3.24 -21.53 5.08
N LEU A 71 3.25 -22.86 5.15
CA LEU A 71 2.46 -23.72 4.29
C LEU A 71 0.95 -23.50 4.51
N GLY A 72 0.53 -23.40 5.78
CA GLY A 72 -0.84 -23.08 6.18
C GLY A 72 -1.30 -21.74 5.61
N TYR A 73 -0.44 -20.71 5.70
CA TYR A 73 -0.68 -19.40 5.12
C TYR A 73 -0.79 -19.45 3.58
N MET A 74 0.17 -20.10 2.91
CA MET A 74 0.23 -20.14 1.44
C MET A 74 -0.93 -20.91 0.82
N VAL A 75 -1.32 -22.05 1.42
CA VAL A 75 -2.46 -22.84 0.94
C VAL A 75 -3.78 -22.09 1.20
N GLY A 76 -3.94 -21.46 2.37
CA GLY A 76 -5.12 -20.63 2.63
C GLY A 76 -5.22 -19.44 1.66
N ALA A 77 -4.11 -18.75 1.42
CA ALA A 77 -4.02 -17.69 0.42
C ALA A 77 -4.40 -18.18 -0.99
N PHE A 78 -3.91 -19.36 -1.39
CA PHE A 78 -4.25 -19.99 -2.66
C PHE A 78 -5.75 -20.28 -2.79
N ILE A 79 -6.38 -20.83 -1.74
CA ILE A 79 -7.83 -21.08 -1.73
C ILE A 79 -8.60 -19.76 -1.93
N ILE A 80 -8.24 -18.71 -1.18
CA ILE A 80 -8.90 -17.41 -1.27
C ILE A 80 -8.77 -16.82 -2.68
N ILE A 81 -7.57 -16.74 -3.23
CA ILE A 81 -7.37 -16.13 -4.56
C ILE A 81 -8.02 -16.97 -5.67
N PHE A 82 -7.96 -18.30 -5.56
CA PHE A 82 -8.55 -19.19 -6.56
C PHE A 82 -10.07 -18.99 -6.65
N PHE A 83 -10.78 -19.06 -5.52
CA PHE A 83 -12.22 -18.85 -5.50
C PHE A 83 -12.62 -17.39 -5.78
N GLY A 84 -11.80 -16.42 -5.39
CA GLY A 84 -12.04 -15.02 -5.72
C GLY A 84 -11.89 -14.73 -7.22
N VAL A 85 -10.89 -15.30 -7.90
CA VAL A 85 -10.74 -15.17 -9.36
C VAL A 85 -11.88 -15.88 -10.10
N LEU A 86 -12.32 -17.05 -9.60
CA LEU A 86 -13.52 -17.71 -10.14
C LEU A 86 -14.76 -16.84 -9.99
N ASP A 87 -14.90 -16.15 -8.86
CA ASP A 87 -15.99 -15.20 -8.66
C ASP A 87 -15.92 -14.00 -9.61
N ASP A 88 -14.75 -13.40 -9.77
CA ASP A 88 -14.55 -12.29 -10.71
C ASP A 88 -14.94 -12.68 -12.15
N ARG A 89 -14.92 -13.98 -12.49
CA ARG A 89 -15.36 -14.50 -13.78
C ARG A 89 -16.83 -14.92 -13.83
N PHE A 90 -17.31 -15.66 -12.83
CA PHE A 90 -18.56 -16.41 -12.89
C PHE A 90 -19.65 -15.87 -11.95
N GLU A 91 -19.37 -14.85 -11.14
CA GLU A 91 -20.30 -14.29 -10.15
C GLU A 91 -20.89 -15.40 -9.25
N LEU A 92 -20.01 -16.03 -8.48
CA LEU A 92 -20.33 -17.16 -7.62
C LEU A 92 -21.34 -16.77 -6.55
N ASN A 93 -22.15 -17.75 -6.16
CA ASN A 93 -23.06 -17.61 -5.03
C ASN A 93 -22.28 -17.33 -3.73
N TYR A 94 -22.76 -16.38 -2.91
CA TYR A 94 -22.18 -16.00 -1.62
C TYR A 94 -21.88 -17.20 -0.70
N LYS A 95 -22.66 -18.30 -0.78
CA LYS A 95 -22.41 -19.53 -0.02
C LYS A 95 -21.09 -20.20 -0.40
N ILE A 96 -20.75 -20.24 -1.69
CA ILE A 96 -19.51 -20.85 -2.18
C ILE A 96 -18.32 -20.00 -1.74
N LYS A 97 -18.43 -18.67 -1.87
CA LYS A 97 -17.41 -17.73 -1.38
C LYS A 97 -17.14 -17.93 0.10
N PHE A 98 -18.19 -17.94 0.91
CA PHE A 98 -18.07 -18.08 2.36
C PHE A 98 -17.51 -19.45 2.75
N LEU A 99 -17.88 -20.53 2.04
CA LEU A 99 -17.30 -21.86 2.26
C LEU A 99 -15.79 -21.88 1.94
N ALA A 100 -15.36 -21.21 0.86
CA ALA A 100 -13.94 -21.09 0.54
C ALA A 100 -13.17 -20.31 1.62
N GLN A 101 -13.76 -19.23 2.14
CA GLN A 101 -13.19 -18.47 3.26
C GLN A 101 -13.08 -19.33 4.53
N ILE A 102 -14.11 -20.12 4.85
CA ILE A 102 -14.08 -21.08 5.96
C ILE A 102 -12.99 -22.13 5.74
N ALA A 103 -12.86 -22.68 4.54
CA ALA A 103 -11.84 -23.68 4.22
C ALA A 103 -10.42 -23.12 4.38
N ALA A 104 -10.14 -21.93 3.84
CA ALA A 104 -8.86 -21.26 3.99
C ALA A 104 -8.55 -20.93 5.46
N THR A 105 -9.56 -20.48 6.21
CA THR A 105 -9.45 -20.15 7.63
C THR A 105 -9.21 -21.39 8.49
N ALA A 106 -9.95 -22.47 8.24
CA ALA A 106 -9.74 -23.74 8.94
C ALA A 106 -8.34 -24.30 8.65
N TRP A 107 -7.87 -24.20 7.40
CA TRP A 107 -6.55 -24.70 7.02
C TRP A 107 -5.42 -23.97 7.75
N VAL A 108 -5.42 -22.64 7.76
CA VAL A 108 -4.36 -21.87 8.43
C VAL A 108 -4.37 -22.06 9.94
N ILE A 109 -5.54 -22.33 10.53
CA ILE A 109 -5.64 -22.59 11.96
C ILE A 109 -5.17 -24.02 12.30
N LEU A 110 -5.65 -25.04 11.58
CA LEU A 110 -5.41 -26.44 11.91
C LEU A 110 -4.02 -26.93 11.49
N VAL A 111 -3.54 -26.48 10.32
CA VAL A 111 -2.24 -26.85 9.77
C VAL A 111 -1.20 -25.79 10.09
N GLY A 112 -1.55 -24.51 9.89
CA GLY A 112 -0.61 -23.41 10.13
C GLY A 112 -0.39 -23.06 11.60
N GLY A 113 -1.23 -23.55 12.51
CA GLY A 113 -1.13 -23.30 13.95
C GLY A 113 -1.40 -21.85 14.35
N VAL A 114 -1.91 -21.00 13.43
CA VAL A 114 -2.22 -19.59 13.72
C VAL A 114 -3.49 -19.53 14.54
N LEU A 115 -3.34 -19.38 15.86
CA LEU A 115 -4.43 -19.50 16.81
C LEU A 115 -4.27 -18.51 17.97
N LEU A 116 -5.34 -17.80 18.32
CA LEU A 116 -5.38 -17.01 19.54
C LEU A 116 -5.55 -17.94 20.76
N LYS A 117 -4.43 -18.26 21.43
CA LYS A 117 -4.42 -19.15 22.61
C LYS A 117 -4.64 -18.42 23.91
N GLU A 118 -4.06 -17.23 24.02
CA GLU A 118 -4.11 -16.42 25.24
C GLU A 118 -4.97 -15.18 25.04
N PHE A 119 -5.80 -14.91 26.03
CA PHE A 119 -6.67 -13.74 26.07
C PHE A 119 -6.39 -12.91 27.32
N SER A 120 -6.02 -11.65 27.11
CA SER A 120 -5.74 -10.71 28.19
C SER A 120 -6.81 -9.62 28.22
N PHE A 121 -7.42 -9.40 29.39
CA PHE A 121 -8.35 -8.30 29.62
C PHE A 121 -8.21 -7.75 31.04
N MET A 122 -8.10 -6.42 31.15
CA MET A 122 -7.73 -5.75 32.39
C MET A 122 -6.43 -6.34 32.97
N GLN A 123 -6.46 -6.81 34.22
CA GLN A 123 -5.35 -7.45 34.91
C GLN A 123 -5.40 -8.98 34.84
N TYR A 124 -6.36 -9.55 34.10
CA TYR A 124 -6.57 -10.99 34.03
C TYR A 124 -6.05 -11.56 32.70
N HIS A 125 -5.37 -12.70 32.82
CA HIS A 125 -4.83 -13.47 31.71
C HIS A 125 -5.48 -14.85 31.70
N TRP A 126 -6.06 -15.21 30.56
CA TRP A 126 -6.86 -16.42 30.38
C TRP A 126 -6.25 -17.24 29.25
N VAL A 127 -6.01 -18.53 29.51
CA VAL A 127 -5.79 -19.49 28.43
C VAL A 127 -7.17 -19.89 27.92
N LEU A 128 -7.43 -19.62 26.65
CA LEU A 128 -8.73 -19.91 26.04
C LEU A 128 -8.88 -21.43 25.87
N PRO A 129 -10.05 -22.01 26.21
CA PRO A 129 -10.37 -23.37 25.82
C PRO A 129 -10.28 -23.54 24.31
N GLY A 130 -9.78 -24.67 23.83
CA GLY A 130 -9.50 -24.88 22.40
C GLY A 130 -10.67 -24.51 21.48
N TRP A 131 -11.89 -24.96 21.79
CA TRP A 131 -13.08 -24.64 20.99
C TRP A 131 -13.35 -23.13 20.87
N LEU A 132 -13.06 -22.36 21.92
CA LEU A 132 -13.23 -20.92 21.94
C LEU A 132 -12.10 -20.24 21.16
N SER A 133 -10.86 -20.70 21.29
CA SER A 133 -9.74 -20.25 20.46
C SER A 133 -10.02 -20.43 18.96
N TYR A 134 -10.46 -21.62 18.55
CA TYR A 134 -10.82 -21.90 17.15
C TYR A 134 -11.93 -20.98 16.65
N SER A 135 -12.97 -20.79 17.48
CA SER A 135 -14.13 -19.97 17.12
C SER A 135 -13.79 -18.49 17.01
N VAL A 136 -13.08 -17.92 18.00
CA VAL A 136 -12.70 -16.50 18.01
C VAL A 136 -11.73 -16.20 16.88
N THR A 137 -10.71 -17.05 16.69
CA THR A 137 -9.73 -16.89 15.61
C THR A 137 -10.40 -16.99 14.25
N GLY A 138 -11.26 -18.00 14.06
CA GLY A 138 -11.98 -18.21 12.80
C GLY A 138 -12.94 -17.06 12.48
N LEU A 139 -13.75 -16.62 13.45
CA LEU A 139 -14.65 -15.48 13.29
C LEU A 139 -13.89 -14.19 12.99
N PHE A 140 -12.76 -13.96 13.65
CA PHE A 140 -11.93 -12.79 13.38
C PHE A 140 -11.41 -12.81 11.93
N ILE A 141 -10.81 -13.91 11.48
CA ILE A 141 -10.29 -14.02 10.10
C ILE A 141 -11.42 -13.80 9.07
N LEU A 142 -12.55 -14.49 9.22
CA LEU A 142 -13.70 -14.34 8.33
C LEU A 142 -14.24 -12.90 8.32
N THR A 143 -14.30 -12.25 9.48
CA THR A 143 -14.79 -10.87 9.59
C THR A 143 -13.85 -9.91 8.88
N VAL A 144 -12.54 -10.06 9.05
CA VAL A 144 -11.55 -9.17 8.42
C VAL A 144 -11.50 -9.37 6.89
N ILE A 145 -11.59 -10.61 6.40
CA ILE A 145 -11.70 -10.90 4.96
C ILE A 145 -12.85 -10.09 4.35
N ASN A 146 -14.04 -10.18 4.96
CA ASN A 146 -15.23 -9.50 4.46
C ASN A 146 -15.15 -7.98 4.67
N ALA A 147 -14.60 -7.51 5.79
CA ALA A 147 -14.43 -6.08 6.05
C ALA A 147 -13.54 -5.40 5.00
N ILE A 148 -12.42 -6.03 4.62
CA ILE A 148 -11.55 -5.50 3.57
C ILE A 148 -12.21 -5.57 2.19
N ASN A 149 -12.91 -6.67 1.87
CA ASN A 149 -13.64 -6.78 0.61
C ASN A 149 -14.72 -5.68 0.48
N PHE A 150 -15.50 -5.41 1.54
CA PHE A 150 -16.47 -4.31 1.56
C PHE A 150 -15.83 -2.90 1.49
N ALA A 151 -14.60 -2.75 1.99
CA ALA A 151 -13.87 -1.49 1.90
C ALA A 151 -13.37 -1.17 0.48
N ASP A 152 -13.33 -2.15 -0.43
CA ASP A 152 -12.86 -2.01 -1.82
C ASP A 152 -13.91 -1.36 -2.74
N GLY A 153 -14.39 -0.18 -2.36
CA GLY A 153 -15.43 0.57 -3.10
C GLY A 153 -14.91 1.74 -3.94
N LEU A 154 -13.63 2.11 -3.81
CA LEU A 154 -13.01 3.21 -4.56
C LEU A 154 -11.57 2.86 -4.96
N ASP A 155 -11.14 3.36 -6.12
CA ASP A 155 -9.76 3.28 -6.63
C ASP A 155 -8.70 3.56 -5.56
N GLY A 156 -7.84 2.57 -5.29
CA GLY A 156 -6.76 2.65 -4.31
C GLY A 156 -7.17 2.38 -2.86
N LEU A 157 -8.45 2.49 -2.51
CA LEU A 157 -8.93 2.57 -1.12
C LEU A 157 -8.52 1.37 -0.25
N ALA A 158 -8.95 0.16 -0.61
CA ALA A 158 -8.64 -1.03 0.19
C ALA A 158 -7.13 -1.32 0.22
N GLY A 159 -6.44 -1.10 -0.90
CA GLY A 159 -4.99 -1.32 -1.00
C GLY A 159 -4.20 -0.40 -0.08
N GLY A 160 -4.53 0.89 -0.02
CA GLY A 160 -3.82 1.83 0.86
C GLY A 160 -4.15 1.64 2.34
N VAL A 161 -5.39 1.29 2.67
CA VAL A 161 -5.79 0.95 4.05
C VAL A 161 -5.00 -0.27 4.55
N VAL A 162 -5.01 -1.37 3.77
CA VAL A 162 -4.25 -2.58 4.14
C VAL A 162 -2.75 -2.32 4.17
N LEU A 163 -2.23 -1.48 3.28
CA LEU A 163 -0.82 -1.09 3.28
C LEU A 163 -0.43 -0.43 4.61
N LEU A 164 -1.23 0.50 5.12
CA LEU A 164 -0.99 1.15 6.42
C LEU A 164 -0.97 0.13 7.56
N SER A 165 -1.92 -0.81 7.59
CA SER A 165 -1.98 -1.87 8.60
C SER A 165 -0.78 -2.81 8.52
N LEU A 166 -0.45 -3.33 7.34
CA LEU A 166 0.66 -4.28 7.15
C LEU A 166 2.01 -3.64 7.45
N SER A 167 2.14 -2.34 7.19
CA SER A 167 3.33 -1.56 7.55
C SER A 167 3.52 -1.48 9.07
N ALA A 168 2.44 -1.28 9.82
CA ALA A 168 2.47 -1.33 11.27
C ALA A 168 2.79 -2.74 11.79
N VAL A 169 2.21 -3.78 11.20
CA VAL A 169 2.54 -5.18 11.54
C VAL A 169 4.00 -5.49 11.26
N MET A 170 4.55 -5.05 10.13
CA MET A 170 5.96 -5.22 9.79
C MET A 170 6.87 -4.56 10.82
N LEU A 171 6.56 -3.31 11.20
CA LEU A 171 7.31 -2.57 12.21
C LEU A 171 7.27 -3.29 13.56
N LEU A 172 6.10 -3.76 13.99
CA LEU A 172 5.96 -4.44 15.27
C LEU A 172 6.64 -5.80 15.26
N GLY A 173 6.46 -6.58 14.19
CA GLY A 173 7.14 -7.86 13.96
C GLY A 173 8.66 -7.70 14.07
N SER A 174 9.19 -6.60 13.52
CA SER A 174 10.62 -6.32 13.64
C SER A 174 11.09 -6.02 15.06
N ARG A 175 10.25 -5.36 15.87
CA ARG A 175 10.59 -5.02 17.27
C ARG A 175 10.55 -6.22 18.20
N ILE A 176 9.69 -7.20 17.91
CA ILE A 176 9.61 -8.44 18.68
C ILE A 176 10.52 -9.54 18.13
N GLY A 177 11.30 -9.27 17.09
CA GLY A 177 12.23 -10.23 16.50
C GLY A 177 11.55 -11.38 15.75
N ALA A 178 10.44 -11.12 15.05
CA ALA A 178 9.68 -12.11 14.27
C ALA A 178 10.04 -12.03 12.77
N PRO A 179 11.13 -12.68 12.30
CA PRO A 179 11.64 -12.53 10.94
C PRO A 179 10.62 -12.94 9.87
N ASP A 180 9.86 -14.00 10.11
CA ASP A 180 8.89 -14.55 9.16
C ASP A 180 7.76 -13.54 8.89
N ILE A 181 7.23 -12.91 9.95
CA ILE A 181 6.22 -11.85 9.86
C ILE A 181 6.77 -10.67 9.07
N VAL A 182 8.00 -10.25 9.36
CA VAL A 182 8.63 -9.10 8.69
C VAL A 182 8.78 -9.36 7.21
N LEU A 183 9.22 -10.55 6.79
CA LEU A 183 9.40 -10.87 5.37
C LEU A 183 8.06 -10.98 4.63
N VAL A 184 7.05 -11.61 5.24
CA VAL A 184 5.71 -11.69 4.64
C VAL A 184 5.09 -10.30 4.47
N CYS A 185 5.14 -9.46 5.50
CA CYS A 185 4.66 -8.08 5.40
C CYS A 185 5.46 -7.25 4.39
N ALA A 186 6.80 -7.37 4.35
CA ALA A 186 7.64 -6.67 3.39
C ALA A 186 7.26 -7.04 1.95
N ALA A 187 7.06 -8.33 1.68
CA ALA A 187 6.62 -8.80 0.37
C ALA A 187 5.22 -8.28 0.01
N LEU A 188 4.27 -8.31 0.94
CA LEU A 188 2.91 -7.79 0.72
C LEU A 188 2.90 -6.27 0.49
N VAL A 189 3.59 -5.48 1.33
CA VAL A 189 3.67 -4.02 1.18
C VAL A 189 4.32 -3.67 -0.16
N GLY A 190 5.41 -4.36 -0.55
CA GLY A 190 6.04 -4.17 -1.86
C GLY A 190 5.07 -4.47 -3.01
N SER A 191 4.36 -5.60 -2.97
CA SER A 191 3.38 -5.97 -3.99
C SER A 191 2.21 -4.97 -4.08
N LEU A 192 1.72 -4.48 -2.94
CA LEU A 192 0.66 -3.47 -2.87
C LEU A 192 1.10 -2.13 -3.47
N LEU A 193 2.32 -1.67 -3.17
CA LEU A 193 2.87 -0.47 -3.79
C LEU A 193 3.01 -0.62 -5.30
N GLY A 194 3.51 -1.77 -5.75
CA GLY A 194 3.61 -2.10 -7.17
C GLY A 194 2.25 -2.06 -7.88
N PHE A 195 1.21 -2.56 -7.22
CA PHE A 195 -0.15 -2.59 -7.75
C PHE A 195 -0.86 -1.22 -7.69
N LEU A 196 -0.70 -0.47 -6.59
CA LEU A 196 -1.36 0.82 -6.39
C LEU A 196 -0.98 1.88 -7.42
N LEU A 197 0.19 1.75 -8.08
CA LEU A 197 0.54 2.61 -9.22
C LEU A 197 -0.46 2.51 -10.38
N PHE A 198 -1.12 1.36 -10.53
CA PHE A 198 -2.10 1.08 -11.58
C PHE A 198 -3.54 1.20 -11.09
N ASN A 199 -3.76 1.01 -9.79
CA ASN A 199 -5.09 1.01 -9.19
C ASN A 199 -5.50 2.38 -8.62
N SER A 200 -4.56 3.28 -8.36
CA SER A 200 -4.89 4.64 -7.89
C SER A 200 -5.66 5.43 -8.95
N HIS A 201 -6.62 6.24 -8.49
CA HIS A 201 -7.53 6.97 -9.37
C HIS A 201 -6.80 7.85 -10.42
N PRO A 202 -7.21 7.81 -11.71
CA PRO A 202 -8.16 6.87 -12.32
C PRO A 202 -7.57 5.45 -12.49
N ALA A 203 -8.26 4.43 -11.96
CA ALA A 203 -7.76 3.05 -11.98
C ALA A 203 -7.67 2.47 -13.40
N GLN A 204 -6.56 1.79 -13.68
CA GLN A 204 -6.35 1.02 -14.91
C GLN A 204 -6.72 -0.46 -14.77
N ILE A 205 -6.80 -0.93 -13.53
CA ILE A 205 -7.13 -2.29 -13.13
C ILE A 205 -7.64 -2.27 -11.67
N PHE A 206 -8.66 -3.05 -11.38
CA PHE A 206 -9.16 -3.32 -10.03
C PHE A 206 -8.57 -4.61 -9.48
N MET A 207 -8.44 -4.70 -8.16
CA MET A 207 -7.88 -5.89 -7.52
C MET A 207 -8.82 -7.09 -7.64
N GLY A 208 -10.14 -6.86 -7.77
CA GLY A 208 -11.16 -7.90 -7.82
C GLY A 208 -11.45 -8.50 -6.45
N ASP A 209 -12.48 -9.34 -6.37
CA ASP A 209 -12.88 -10.02 -5.14
C ASP A 209 -11.74 -10.89 -4.60
N GLY A 210 -10.98 -11.54 -5.48
CA GLY A 210 -9.82 -12.34 -5.07
C GLY A 210 -8.69 -11.53 -4.45
N GLY A 211 -8.42 -10.33 -4.97
CA GLY A 211 -7.38 -9.45 -4.42
C GLY A 211 -7.75 -8.91 -3.04
N SER A 212 -8.95 -8.35 -2.89
CA SER A 212 -9.39 -7.75 -1.63
C SER A 212 -9.55 -8.79 -0.51
N GLN A 213 -10.08 -9.98 -0.83
CA GLN A 213 -10.19 -11.07 0.15
C GLN A 213 -8.84 -11.63 0.56
N PHE A 214 -7.87 -11.76 -0.37
CA PHE A 214 -6.51 -12.19 -0.04
C PHE A 214 -5.81 -11.21 0.91
N LEU A 215 -6.00 -9.91 0.69
CA LEU A 215 -5.45 -8.87 1.55
C LEU A 215 -6.08 -8.90 2.95
N GLY A 216 -7.40 -9.08 3.05
CA GLY A 216 -8.09 -9.26 4.33
C GLY A 216 -7.65 -10.52 5.07
N TYR A 217 -7.51 -11.65 4.36
CA TYR A 217 -6.97 -12.89 4.91
C TYR A 217 -5.56 -12.70 5.46
N SER A 218 -4.68 -12.09 4.66
CA SER A 218 -3.28 -11.86 5.04
C SER A 218 -3.17 -10.96 6.26
N LEU A 219 -3.91 -9.83 6.27
CA LEU A 219 -3.91 -8.92 7.42
C LEU A 219 -4.41 -9.61 8.70
N ALA A 220 -5.46 -10.42 8.60
CA ALA A 220 -6.01 -11.12 9.76
C ALA A 220 -5.03 -12.16 10.33
N VAL A 221 -4.50 -13.02 9.46
CA VAL A 221 -3.54 -14.07 9.83
C VAL A 221 -2.28 -13.46 10.44
N LEU A 222 -1.71 -12.44 9.80
CA LEU A 222 -0.50 -11.78 10.30
C LEU A 222 -0.74 -11.03 11.61
N SER A 223 -1.93 -10.45 11.82
CA SER A 223 -2.27 -9.80 13.08
C SER A 223 -2.40 -10.80 14.23
N ILE A 224 -2.97 -11.99 14.00
CA ILE A 224 -3.04 -13.06 15.00
C ILE A 224 -1.65 -13.66 15.25
N TYR A 225 -0.88 -13.90 14.19
CA TYR A 225 0.45 -14.48 14.32
C TYR A 225 1.42 -13.52 15.04
N LEU A 226 1.26 -12.20 14.83
CA LEU A 226 2.00 -11.18 15.56
C LEU A 226 1.75 -11.24 17.07
N ILE A 227 0.48 -11.36 17.50
CA ILE A 227 0.18 -11.42 18.94
C ILE A 227 0.56 -12.76 19.57
N ASP A 228 0.41 -13.88 18.85
CA ASP A 228 0.89 -15.20 19.33
C ASP A 228 2.42 -15.18 19.51
N THR A 229 3.14 -14.56 18.58
CA THR A 229 4.61 -14.43 18.66
C THR A 229 5.05 -13.44 19.75
N ALA A 230 4.31 -12.34 19.95
CA ALA A 230 4.63 -11.35 20.98
C ALA A 230 4.26 -11.81 22.40
N GLY A 231 3.40 -12.81 22.54
CA GLY A 231 2.87 -13.27 23.81
C GLY A 231 2.24 -12.11 24.60
N GLN A 232 2.60 -11.96 25.87
CA GLN A 232 2.05 -10.95 26.77
C GLN A 232 2.48 -9.51 26.45
N HIS A 233 3.41 -9.29 25.53
CA HIS A 233 3.86 -7.95 25.15
C HIS A 233 2.84 -7.20 24.29
N LEU A 234 1.92 -7.91 23.62
CA LEU A 234 0.84 -7.30 22.85
C LEU A 234 -0.52 -7.77 23.38
N SER A 235 -1.47 -6.84 23.40
CA SER A 235 -2.84 -7.09 23.81
C SER A 235 -3.60 -8.00 22.83
N SER A 236 -4.51 -8.83 23.33
CA SER A 236 -5.45 -9.60 22.51
C SER A 236 -6.42 -8.74 21.68
N PHE A 237 -6.64 -7.47 22.07
CA PHE A 237 -7.44 -6.50 21.30
C PHE A 237 -6.64 -5.70 20.28
N PHE A 238 -5.32 -5.86 20.26
CA PHE A 238 -4.43 -5.13 19.36
C PHE A 238 -4.81 -5.25 17.87
N PRO A 239 -5.22 -6.44 17.36
CA PRO A 239 -5.65 -6.58 15.97
C PRO A 239 -6.84 -5.69 15.56
N LEU A 240 -7.71 -5.28 16.50
CA LEU A 240 -8.84 -4.41 16.19
C LEU A 240 -8.38 -3.02 15.70
N LEU A 241 -7.30 -2.49 16.28
CA LEU A 241 -6.74 -1.20 15.85
C LEU A 241 -5.97 -1.33 14.53
N LEU A 242 -5.35 -2.48 14.26
CA LEU A 242 -4.68 -2.75 12.99
C LEU A 242 -5.67 -2.81 11.83
N VAL A 243 -6.81 -3.51 12.01
CA VAL A 243 -7.87 -3.56 10.99
C VAL A 243 -8.62 -2.23 10.95
N GLY A 244 -8.89 -1.62 12.10
CA GLY A 244 -9.35 -0.24 12.23
C GLY A 244 -10.63 0.08 11.46
N LEU A 245 -10.52 0.99 10.49
CA LEU A 245 -11.67 1.63 9.85
C LEU A 245 -12.56 0.65 9.06
N PRO A 246 -12.03 -0.27 8.23
CA PRO A 246 -12.83 -1.34 7.62
C PRO A 246 -13.75 -2.10 8.59
N LEU A 247 -13.24 -2.41 9.78
CA LEU A 247 -14.02 -3.14 10.78
C LEU A 247 -15.15 -2.25 11.34
N ILE A 248 -14.84 -0.98 11.61
CA ILE A 248 -15.84 0.00 12.07
C ILE A 248 -16.92 0.23 11.01
N ASP A 249 -16.53 0.38 9.73
CA ASP A 249 -17.46 0.55 8.61
C ASP A 249 -18.41 -0.64 8.50
N LEU A 250 -17.86 -1.87 8.55
CA LEU A 250 -18.66 -3.09 8.55
C LEU A 250 -19.64 -3.13 9.73
N MET A 251 -19.18 -2.81 10.94
CA MET A 251 -20.03 -2.75 12.14
C MET A 251 -21.16 -1.72 11.99
N VAL A 252 -20.88 -0.53 11.46
CA VAL A 252 -21.87 0.53 11.22
C VAL A 252 -22.90 0.10 10.18
N VAL A 253 -22.47 -0.51 9.08
CA VAL A 253 -23.36 -1.00 8.03
C VAL A 253 -24.27 -2.11 8.57
N ILE A 254 -23.71 -3.12 9.24
CA ILE A 254 -24.49 -4.20 9.85
C ILE A 254 -25.45 -3.66 10.91
N GLY A 255 -24.99 -2.80 11.81
CA GLY A 255 -25.83 -2.19 12.86
C GLY A 255 -26.99 -1.39 12.26
N THR A 256 -26.74 -0.60 11.21
CA THR A 256 -27.78 0.14 10.50
C THR A 256 -28.81 -0.80 9.86
N ARG A 257 -28.38 -1.94 9.29
CA ARG A 257 -29.29 -2.95 8.70
C ARG A 257 -30.15 -3.62 9.76
N LEU A 258 -29.57 -3.98 10.90
CA LEU A 258 -30.30 -4.59 12.02
C LEU A 258 -31.39 -3.65 12.55
N ILE A 259 -31.09 -2.36 12.71
CA ILE A 259 -32.07 -1.34 13.12
C ILE A 259 -33.20 -1.23 12.08
N LYS A 260 -32.88 -1.31 10.79
CA LYS A 260 -33.86 -1.28 9.68
C LYS A 260 -34.56 -2.61 9.42
N LYS A 261 -34.26 -3.67 10.19
CA LYS A 261 -34.76 -5.05 9.99
C LYS A 261 -34.50 -5.60 8.58
N GLN A 262 -33.39 -5.19 7.96
CA GLN A 262 -32.96 -5.65 6.64
C GLN A 262 -31.98 -6.82 6.76
N SER A 263 -31.94 -7.67 5.73
CA SER A 263 -30.95 -8.75 5.66
C SER A 263 -29.52 -8.20 5.64
N ILE A 264 -28.63 -8.83 6.40
CA ILE A 264 -27.20 -8.50 6.46
C ILE A 264 -26.51 -8.75 5.11
N PHE A 265 -27.06 -9.59 4.25
CA PHE A 265 -26.45 -9.98 2.96
C PHE A 265 -26.94 -9.16 1.76
N LEU A 266 -27.75 -8.13 1.98
CA LEU A 266 -28.21 -7.25 0.90
C LEU A 266 -27.09 -6.29 0.45
N PRO A 267 -26.88 -6.10 -0.88
CA PRO A 267 -26.00 -5.05 -1.40
C PRO A 267 -26.49 -3.66 -0.98
N ASP A 268 -25.60 -2.77 -0.54
CA ASP A 268 -25.97 -1.44 -0.05
C ASP A 268 -24.87 -0.39 -0.33
N ASN A 269 -25.28 0.88 -0.45
CA ASN A 269 -24.42 2.03 -0.67
C ASN A 269 -24.20 2.84 0.62
N SER A 270 -24.28 2.20 1.80
CA SER A 270 -24.26 2.89 3.09
C SER A 270 -22.87 2.96 3.76
N HIS A 271 -21.85 2.44 3.09
CA HIS A 271 -20.45 2.52 3.49
C HIS A 271 -19.96 3.96 3.63
N ILE A 272 -18.97 4.18 4.49
CA ILE A 272 -18.39 5.51 4.78
C ILE A 272 -17.97 6.22 3.49
N HIS A 273 -17.38 5.52 2.52
CA HIS A 273 -16.94 6.12 1.27
C HIS A 273 -18.09 6.70 0.44
N HIS A 274 -19.23 6.00 0.33
CA HIS A 274 -20.42 6.53 -0.32
C HIS A 274 -21.02 7.72 0.44
N ARG A 275 -20.97 7.71 1.78
CA ARG A 275 -21.40 8.85 2.59
C ARG A 275 -20.53 10.08 2.33
N LEU A 276 -19.21 9.92 2.23
CA LEU A 276 -18.28 11.00 1.89
C LEU A 276 -18.52 11.54 0.47
N LEU A 277 -18.71 10.68 -0.53
CA LEU A 277 -19.08 11.10 -1.89
C LEU A 277 -20.41 11.88 -1.90
N SER A 278 -21.39 11.42 -1.12
CA SER A 278 -22.70 12.06 -1.01
C SER A 278 -22.69 13.41 -0.26
N LEU A 279 -21.56 13.78 0.35
CA LEU A 279 -21.30 15.13 0.89
C LEU A 279 -20.69 16.06 -0.17
N GLY A 280 -20.46 15.58 -1.39
CA GLY A 280 -19.84 16.34 -2.48
C GLY A 280 -18.32 16.22 -2.54
N LEU A 281 -17.70 15.36 -1.71
CA LEU A 281 -16.28 15.07 -1.85
C LEU A 281 -16.02 14.31 -3.15
N ARG A 282 -14.95 14.67 -3.85
CA ARG A 282 -14.43 13.88 -4.98
C ARG A 282 -13.92 12.52 -4.47
N GLN A 283 -13.84 11.54 -5.36
CA GLN A 283 -13.30 10.20 -5.05
C GLN A 283 -11.93 10.28 -4.36
N TYR A 284 -10.99 11.03 -4.93
CA TYR A 284 -9.67 11.27 -4.32
C TYR A 284 -9.76 11.81 -2.89
N GLY A 285 -10.59 12.84 -2.66
CA GLY A 285 -10.77 13.45 -1.33
C GLY A 285 -11.38 12.48 -0.31
N SER A 286 -12.29 11.61 -0.76
CA SER A 286 -12.90 10.59 0.10
C SER A 286 -11.88 9.53 0.52
N VAL A 287 -11.05 9.05 -0.42
CA VAL A 287 -9.97 8.10 -0.11
C VAL A 287 -8.95 8.73 0.83
N PHE A 288 -8.59 10.01 0.63
CA PHE A 288 -7.70 10.73 1.52
C PHE A 288 -8.21 10.80 2.97
N VAL A 289 -9.46 11.23 3.16
CA VAL A 289 -10.07 11.30 4.51
C VAL A 289 -10.05 9.92 5.17
N ILE A 290 -10.33 8.86 4.42
CA ILE A 290 -10.28 7.49 4.92
C ILE A 290 -8.85 7.10 5.32
N TYR A 291 -7.84 7.37 4.49
CA TYR A 291 -6.43 7.10 4.85
C TYR A 291 -6.01 7.84 6.12
N LEU A 292 -6.42 9.10 6.28
CA LEU A 292 -6.09 9.88 7.47
C LEU A 292 -6.75 9.30 8.73
N LEU A 293 -8.05 8.98 8.66
CA LEU A 293 -8.77 8.35 9.76
C LEU A 293 -8.16 6.99 10.12
N HIS A 294 -7.96 6.14 9.13
CA HIS A 294 -7.39 4.81 9.34
C HIS A 294 -5.95 4.87 9.86
N GLY A 295 -5.11 5.73 9.26
CA GLY A 295 -3.74 5.97 9.70
C GLY A 295 -3.66 6.50 11.13
N THR A 296 -4.63 7.30 11.58
CA THR A 296 -4.72 7.74 12.99
C THR A 296 -5.04 6.56 13.92
N ILE A 297 -5.94 5.66 13.52
CA ILE A 297 -6.26 4.45 14.31
C ILE A 297 -5.03 3.54 14.39
N VAL A 298 -4.40 3.22 13.26
CA VAL A 298 -3.18 2.40 13.21
C VAL A 298 -2.02 3.06 13.95
N GLY A 299 -1.85 4.38 13.81
CA GLY A 299 -0.87 5.17 14.54
C GLY A 299 -1.07 5.11 16.05
N SER A 300 -2.33 5.16 16.52
CA SER A 300 -2.65 4.96 17.94
C SER A 300 -2.24 3.57 18.45
N ALA A 301 -2.35 2.52 17.60
CA ALA A 301 -1.86 1.18 17.94
C ALA A 301 -0.33 1.19 18.17
N LEU A 302 0.42 1.89 17.32
CA LEU A 302 1.88 2.01 17.46
C LEU A 302 2.29 2.83 18.69
N LEU A 303 1.55 3.91 18.98
CA LEU A 303 1.79 4.78 20.14
C LEU A 303 1.48 4.05 21.46
N PHE A 304 0.36 3.32 21.51
CA PHE A 304 -0.11 2.61 22.70
C PHE A 304 0.36 1.16 22.77
N ARG A 305 1.29 0.72 21.91
CA ARG A 305 1.76 -0.68 21.84
C ARG A 305 2.18 -1.30 23.19
N ASN A 306 2.72 -0.50 24.11
CA ASN A 306 3.19 -0.95 25.43
C ASN A 306 2.07 -0.89 26.50
N GLN A 307 0.84 -0.53 26.13
CA GLN A 307 -0.29 -0.39 27.05
C GLN A 307 -1.08 -1.69 27.16
N GLY A 308 -1.86 -1.81 28.23
CA GLY A 308 -2.68 -3.00 28.48
C GLY A 308 -3.88 -3.14 27.54
N ALA A 309 -4.57 -4.29 27.65
CA ALA A 309 -5.75 -4.60 26.84
C ALA A 309 -6.89 -3.59 26.95
N THR A 310 -7.11 -3.04 28.15
CA THR A 310 -8.14 -2.04 28.41
C THR A 310 -7.94 -0.78 27.58
N VAL A 311 -6.70 -0.28 27.47
CA VAL A 311 -6.40 0.94 26.71
C VAL A 311 -6.68 0.72 25.23
N HIS A 312 -6.26 -0.41 24.68
CA HIS A 312 -6.52 -0.75 23.27
C HIS A 312 -8.02 -0.86 22.96
N LEU A 313 -8.78 -1.54 23.82
CA LEU A 313 -10.23 -1.67 23.67
C LEU A 313 -10.94 -0.32 23.77
N LEU A 314 -10.64 0.48 24.80
CA LEU A 314 -11.24 1.80 24.98
C LEU A 314 -10.89 2.76 23.84
N THR A 315 -9.66 2.69 23.32
CA THR A 315 -9.25 3.45 22.14
C THR A 315 -10.09 3.07 20.92
N PHE A 316 -10.29 1.77 20.68
CA PHE A 316 -11.12 1.31 19.57
C PHE A 316 -12.60 1.73 19.72
N ILE A 317 -13.17 1.60 20.93
CA ILE A 317 -14.53 2.06 21.24
C ILE A 317 -14.66 3.58 21.04
N TRP A 318 -13.64 4.35 21.44
CA TRP A 318 -13.61 5.80 21.24
C TRP A 318 -13.66 6.16 19.75
N PHE A 319 -12.89 5.48 18.89
CA PHE A 319 -12.97 5.69 17.44
C PHE A 319 -14.34 5.33 16.87
N ILE A 320 -14.96 4.22 17.31
CA ILE A 320 -16.34 3.88 16.93
C ILE A 320 -17.28 5.02 17.32
N PHE A 321 -17.19 5.52 18.55
CA PHE A 321 -18.03 6.61 19.03
C PHE A 321 -17.84 7.89 18.21
N VAL A 322 -16.61 8.31 17.95
CA VAL A 322 -16.28 9.50 17.15
C VAL A 322 -16.79 9.36 15.71
N ILE A 323 -16.61 8.20 15.08
CA ILE A 323 -17.09 7.98 13.71
C ILE A 323 -18.62 7.94 13.66
N CYS A 324 -19.27 7.21 14.58
CA CYS A 324 -20.73 7.16 14.65
C CYS A 324 -21.34 8.54 14.90
N THR A 325 -20.78 9.33 15.81
CA THR A 325 -21.25 10.71 16.08
C THR A 325 -21.06 11.61 14.86
N ALA A 326 -19.92 11.53 14.18
CA ALA A 326 -19.69 12.26 12.93
C ALA A 326 -20.69 11.85 11.83
N LEU A 327 -20.99 10.56 11.70
CA LEU A 327 -21.96 10.05 10.72
C LEU A 327 -23.40 10.50 11.03
N VAL A 328 -23.79 10.50 12.31
CA VAL A 328 -25.09 11.03 12.75
C VAL A 328 -25.18 12.54 12.53
N ALA A 329 -24.13 13.29 12.84
CA ALA A 329 -24.07 14.72 12.59
C ALA A 329 -24.21 15.04 11.09
N VAL A 330 -23.52 14.29 10.23
CA VAL A 330 -23.65 14.39 8.77
C VAL A 330 -25.08 14.10 8.32
N TRP A 331 -25.70 13.06 8.85
CA TRP A 331 -27.09 12.70 8.50
C TRP A 331 -28.08 13.77 8.95
N ALA A 332 -27.94 14.29 10.18
CA ALA A 332 -28.76 15.39 10.70
C ALA A 332 -28.56 16.68 9.88
N TYR A 333 -27.31 16.95 9.46
CA TYR A 333 -26.97 18.15 8.68
C TYR A 333 -27.52 18.13 7.25
N LYS A 334 -27.65 16.95 6.63
CA LYS A 334 -28.33 16.81 5.32
C LYS A 334 -29.81 17.24 5.35
N GLY A 335 -30.40 17.39 6.53
CA GLY A 335 -31.75 17.95 6.72
C GLY A 335 -31.79 19.48 6.83
N ILE A 336 -30.65 20.17 6.83
CA ILE A 336 -30.57 21.63 7.02
C ILE A 336 -30.19 22.31 5.69
N PRO A 337 -30.94 23.33 5.21
CA PRO A 337 -30.55 24.12 4.05
C PRO A 337 -29.30 24.95 4.38
N GLY A 338 -28.10 24.42 4.06
CA GLY A 338 -26.83 25.06 4.41
C GLY A 338 -25.56 24.32 4.01
N ALA A 339 -25.63 23.34 3.09
CA ALA A 339 -24.48 22.53 2.62
C ALA A 339 -23.26 23.35 2.14
N ASP A 340 -23.43 24.66 1.92
CA ASP A 340 -22.38 25.62 1.63
C ASP A 340 -21.34 25.79 2.75
N LEU A 341 -21.65 25.52 4.03
CA LEU A 341 -20.71 25.77 5.14
C LEU A 341 -19.52 24.78 5.13
N ILE A 342 -19.77 23.48 4.89
CA ILE A 342 -18.70 22.49 4.73
C ILE A 342 -17.86 22.84 3.50
N ASN A 343 -18.52 23.24 2.40
CA ASN A 343 -17.83 23.72 1.22
C ASN A 343 -16.94 24.93 1.52
N ARG A 344 -17.40 25.88 2.35
CA ARG A 344 -16.63 27.06 2.77
C ARG A 344 -15.51 26.75 3.77
N LEU A 345 -15.70 25.86 4.73
CA LEU A 345 -14.68 25.49 5.72
C LEU A 345 -13.60 24.59 5.13
N VAL A 346 -14.00 23.64 4.28
CA VAL A 346 -13.08 22.69 3.62
C VAL A 346 -12.40 23.34 2.42
N HIS A 347 -13.09 24.12 1.58
CA HIS A 347 -12.49 24.69 0.36
C HIS A 347 -12.07 26.17 0.51
N GLY A 348 -12.50 26.88 1.56
CA GLY A 348 -12.22 28.30 1.77
C GLY A 348 -10.74 28.63 2.02
N PRO A 349 -10.05 28.01 3.00
CA PRO A 349 -8.62 28.25 3.20
C PRO A 349 -7.77 27.79 2.01
N PHE A 350 -8.19 26.71 1.33
CA PHE A 350 -7.50 26.20 0.14
C PHE A 350 -7.61 27.15 -1.06
N ARG A 351 -8.73 27.85 -1.27
CA ARG A 351 -8.92 28.77 -2.41
C ARG A 351 -7.94 29.95 -2.43
N ARG A 352 -7.60 30.55 -1.27
CA ARG A 352 -6.64 31.67 -1.20
C ARG A 352 -5.19 31.24 -1.42
N VAL A 353 -4.82 30.06 -0.94
CA VAL A 353 -3.48 29.49 -1.19
C VAL A 353 -3.36 29.08 -2.66
N ASN A 354 -4.43 28.56 -3.26
CA ASN A 354 -4.46 28.16 -4.65
C ASN A 354 -4.18 29.32 -5.62
N THR A 355 -4.72 30.51 -5.36
CA THR A 355 -4.52 31.67 -6.25
C THR A 355 -3.06 32.12 -6.30
N VAL A 356 -2.36 32.18 -5.16
CA VAL A 356 -0.93 32.56 -5.12
C VAL A 356 -0.04 31.50 -5.78
N ILE A 357 -0.34 30.21 -5.56
CA ILE A 357 0.42 29.09 -6.15
C ILE A 357 0.25 29.03 -7.68
N LEU A 358 -0.95 29.31 -8.18
CA LEU A 358 -1.27 29.32 -9.61
C LEU A 358 -0.66 30.51 -10.36
N GLU A 359 -0.45 31.65 -9.68
CA GLU A 359 0.17 32.87 -10.22
C GLU A 359 1.69 32.75 -10.37
N LEU A 360 2.37 32.05 -9.46
CA LEU A 360 3.83 31.89 -9.46
C LEU A 360 4.35 30.67 -10.25
N ASP A 361 3.45 29.92 -10.90
CA ASP A 361 3.75 28.65 -11.60
C ASP A 361 4.58 27.67 -10.74
N LEU A 362 4.31 27.67 -9.43
CA LEU A 362 5.03 26.91 -8.41
C LEU A 362 5.04 25.40 -8.71
N ALA A 363 3.97 24.88 -9.32
CA ALA A 363 3.90 23.48 -9.74
C ALA A 363 4.95 23.11 -10.80
N ARG A 364 5.30 24.01 -11.73
CA ARG A 364 6.37 23.76 -12.70
C ARG A 364 7.73 23.71 -12.02
N TRP A 365 8.01 24.67 -11.14
CA TRP A 365 9.27 24.73 -10.39
C TRP A 365 9.43 23.55 -9.45
N ALA A 366 8.37 23.17 -8.73
CA ALA A 366 8.37 22.01 -7.84
C ALA A 366 8.73 20.72 -8.60
N ARG A 367 8.19 20.51 -9.81
CA ARG A 367 8.53 19.36 -10.66
C ARG A 367 9.96 19.37 -11.16
N LEU A 368 10.47 20.54 -11.58
CA LEU A 368 11.87 20.67 -12.02
C LEU A 368 12.86 20.42 -10.87
N LEU A 369 12.56 20.96 -9.69
CA LEU A 369 13.35 20.72 -8.48
C LEU A 369 13.29 19.25 -8.06
N ALA A 370 12.10 18.63 -8.05
CA ALA A 370 11.96 17.21 -7.75
C ALA A 370 12.77 16.33 -8.71
N LEU A 371 12.72 16.62 -10.02
CA LEU A 371 13.55 15.93 -11.02
C LEU A 371 15.05 16.11 -10.76
N GLY A 372 15.48 17.35 -10.52
CA GLY A 372 16.89 17.67 -10.24
C GLY A 372 17.39 16.97 -8.98
N LEU A 373 16.57 16.94 -7.94
CA LEU A 373 16.83 16.16 -6.72
C LEU A 373 16.96 14.67 -7.06
N ILE A 374 15.97 14.03 -7.68
CA ILE A 374 16.02 12.59 -8.00
C ILE A 374 17.29 12.23 -8.80
N LEU A 375 17.58 12.95 -9.87
CA LEU A 375 18.76 12.70 -10.69
C LEU A 375 20.06 12.97 -9.91
N GLY A 376 20.10 14.05 -9.12
CA GLY A 376 21.22 14.38 -8.26
C GLY A 376 21.49 13.30 -7.22
N TYR A 377 20.46 12.78 -6.56
CA TYR A 377 20.57 11.68 -5.61
C TYR A 377 21.10 10.41 -6.25
N LEU A 378 20.57 10.01 -7.41
CA LEU A 378 21.07 8.82 -8.11
C LEU A 378 22.52 8.98 -8.55
N PHE A 379 22.90 10.15 -9.04
CA PHE A 379 24.27 10.40 -9.49
C PHE A 379 25.26 10.48 -8.32
N VAL A 380 24.99 11.33 -7.31
CA VAL A 380 25.82 11.48 -6.12
C VAL A 380 25.89 10.16 -5.34
N GLY A 381 24.77 9.43 -5.23
CA GLY A 381 24.72 8.12 -4.59
C GLY A 381 25.71 7.14 -5.22
N VAL A 382 25.77 7.08 -6.55
CA VAL A 382 26.74 6.23 -7.27
C VAL A 382 28.20 6.63 -7.04
N LEU A 383 28.49 7.89 -6.72
CA LEU A 383 29.84 8.32 -6.35
C LEU A 383 30.22 7.93 -4.92
N ILE A 384 29.25 7.93 -4.00
CA ILE A 384 29.46 7.61 -2.59
C ILE A 384 29.62 6.11 -2.35
N ILE A 385 28.91 5.26 -3.11
CA ILE A 385 28.96 3.80 -2.95
C ILE A 385 30.41 3.33 -2.89
N SER A 386 30.83 2.65 -1.83
CA SER A 386 32.24 2.26 -1.67
C SER A 386 32.60 1.06 -2.53
N ASN A 387 31.77 0.01 -2.49
CA ASN A 387 32.00 -1.26 -3.16
C ASN A 387 30.95 -1.52 -4.25
N VAL A 388 31.41 -1.58 -5.51
CA VAL A 388 30.59 -2.00 -6.65
C VAL A 388 31.05 -3.38 -7.10
N HIS A 389 30.26 -4.40 -6.76
CA HIS A 389 30.53 -5.77 -7.20
C HIS A 389 30.42 -5.91 -8.72
N LYS A 390 31.21 -6.82 -9.28
CA LYS A 390 31.22 -7.13 -10.73
C LYS A 390 29.83 -7.40 -11.31
N HIS A 391 29.00 -8.17 -10.59
CA HIS A 391 27.64 -8.49 -11.04
C HIS A 391 26.75 -7.24 -11.15
N VAL A 392 26.93 -6.27 -10.25
CA VAL A 392 26.25 -4.96 -10.33
C VAL A 392 26.75 -4.21 -11.55
N GLY A 393 28.07 -4.17 -11.79
CA GLY A 393 28.65 -3.54 -12.97
C GLY A 393 28.06 -4.10 -14.28
N ILE A 394 28.04 -5.43 -14.43
CA ILE A 394 27.47 -6.12 -15.59
C ILE A 394 25.99 -5.79 -15.75
N LEU A 395 25.20 -5.86 -14.67
CA LEU A 395 23.79 -5.52 -14.70
C LEU A 395 23.59 -4.06 -15.13
N SER A 396 24.37 -3.13 -14.59
CA SER A 396 24.33 -1.72 -14.98
C SER A 396 24.71 -1.50 -16.44
N THR A 397 25.66 -2.26 -17.00
CA THR A 397 25.98 -2.25 -18.44
C THR A 397 24.79 -2.70 -19.28
N ILE A 398 24.14 -3.80 -18.89
CA ILE A 398 22.96 -4.34 -19.58
C ILE A 398 21.83 -3.32 -19.55
N LEU A 399 21.53 -2.75 -18.39
CA LEU A 399 20.47 -1.75 -18.22
C LEU A 399 20.77 -0.46 -18.98
N PHE A 400 22.02 -0.01 -18.98
CA PHE A 400 22.45 1.14 -19.77
C PHE A 400 22.25 0.89 -21.27
N ALA A 401 22.76 -0.23 -21.80
CA ALA A 401 22.60 -0.58 -23.20
C ALA A 401 21.11 -0.70 -23.59
N ALA A 402 20.31 -1.37 -22.75
CA ALA A 402 18.88 -1.51 -22.94
C ALA A 402 18.15 -0.16 -22.99
N LEU A 403 18.52 0.79 -22.11
CA LEU A 403 17.93 2.12 -22.08
C LEU A 403 18.26 2.94 -23.33
N ILE A 404 19.50 2.84 -23.83
CA ILE A 404 19.94 3.52 -25.05
C ILE A 404 19.30 2.91 -26.30
N LEU A 405 19.10 1.59 -26.34
CA LEU A 405 18.48 0.89 -27.48
C LEU A 405 16.97 1.16 -27.61
N VAL A 406 16.28 1.36 -26.48
CA VAL A 406 14.82 1.59 -26.43
C VAL A 406 14.45 3.05 -26.70
N GLN A 407 15.44 3.89 -27.02
CA GLN A 407 15.23 5.24 -27.52
C GLN A 407 14.20 5.27 -28.68
N PRO A 408 13.50 6.39 -28.87
CA PRO A 408 12.41 6.49 -29.84
C PRO A 408 12.95 6.45 -31.28
N ARG A 409 13.28 5.23 -31.75
CA ARG A 409 13.57 4.87 -33.14
C ARG A 409 12.48 3.93 -33.69
N GLY A 410 11.23 4.06 -33.23
CA GLY A 410 10.08 3.37 -33.81
C GLY A 410 9.61 2.10 -33.09
N LEU A 411 10.10 1.77 -31.89
CA LEU A 411 9.38 0.80 -31.04
C LEU A 411 8.02 1.40 -30.62
N THR A 412 6.95 0.64 -30.78
CA THR A 412 5.58 1.02 -30.40
C THR A 412 5.58 1.69 -29.01
N GLU A 413 5.09 2.94 -28.92
CA GLU A 413 5.14 3.80 -27.73
C GLU A 413 4.67 3.13 -26.41
N LYS A 414 3.83 2.10 -26.50
CA LYS A 414 3.35 1.33 -25.35
C LYS A 414 4.38 0.35 -24.78
N ILE A 415 5.10 -0.39 -25.63
CA ILE A 415 6.06 -1.41 -25.19
C ILE A 415 7.33 -0.75 -24.66
N SER A 416 7.80 0.31 -25.34
CA SER A 416 8.96 1.09 -24.88
C SER A 416 8.71 1.76 -23.52
N GLY A 417 7.48 2.27 -23.27
CA GLY A 417 7.15 2.94 -22.01
C GLY A 417 7.28 2.05 -20.76
N TRP A 418 6.75 0.82 -20.80
CA TRP A 418 6.84 -0.10 -19.66
C TRP A 418 8.26 -0.59 -19.40
N PHE A 419 9.00 -0.86 -20.47
CA PHE A 419 10.37 -1.33 -20.34
C PHE A 419 11.31 -0.25 -19.79
N VAL A 420 11.14 1.02 -20.21
CA VAL A 420 11.88 2.15 -19.63
C VAL A 420 11.57 2.33 -18.15
N ARG A 421 10.29 2.25 -17.74
CA ARG A 421 9.90 2.29 -16.31
C ARG A 421 10.58 1.19 -15.51
N PHE A 422 10.57 -0.03 -16.03
CA PHE A 422 11.21 -1.17 -15.38
C PHE A 422 12.71 -0.92 -15.15
N ILE A 423 13.42 -0.40 -16.17
CA ILE A 423 14.83 -0.04 -16.04
C ILE A 423 15.00 0.99 -14.92
N TYR A 424 14.24 2.10 -14.96
CA TYR A 424 14.33 3.17 -13.97
C TYR A 424 14.09 2.68 -12.54
N TYR A 425 13.07 1.86 -12.33
CA TYR A 425 12.74 1.35 -11.00
C TYR A 425 13.79 0.36 -10.51
N LEU A 426 14.26 -0.54 -11.38
CA LEU A 426 15.31 -1.50 -11.04
C LEU A 426 16.63 -0.82 -10.70
N SER A 427 17.06 0.17 -11.49
CA SER A 427 18.31 0.89 -11.23
C SER A 427 18.23 1.80 -10.01
N ALA A 428 17.12 2.52 -9.81
CA ALA A 428 16.92 3.29 -8.58
C ALA A 428 16.94 2.39 -7.34
N SER A 429 16.32 1.20 -7.43
CA SER A 429 16.36 0.20 -6.36
C SER A 429 17.78 -0.27 -6.06
N GLY A 430 18.53 -0.63 -7.09
CA GLY A 430 19.92 -1.08 -6.95
C GLY A 430 20.83 -0.01 -6.36
N ILE A 431 20.74 1.23 -6.86
CA ILE A 431 21.54 2.36 -6.36
C ILE A 431 21.23 2.61 -4.88
N LEU A 432 19.95 2.66 -4.52
CA LEU A 432 19.55 2.94 -3.15
C LEU A 432 19.95 1.79 -2.22
N TYR A 433 19.77 0.52 -2.65
CA TYR A 433 20.26 -0.64 -1.91
C TYR A 433 21.76 -0.53 -1.59
N LEU A 434 22.59 -0.26 -2.60
CA LEU A 434 24.05 -0.17 -2.45
C LEU A 434 24.47 1.03 -1.61
N LEU A 435 23.76 2.15 -1.72
CA LEU A 435 24.05 3.35 -0.92
C LEU A 435 23.79 3.09 0.57
N TYR A 436 22.69 2.41 0.88
CA TYR A 436 22.34 2.05 2.26
C TYR A 436 23.22 0.94 2.85
N ASP A 437 23.80 0.10 1.99
CA ASP A 437 24.79 -0.91 2.38
C ASP A 437 26.20 -0.31 2.59
N THR A 438 26.43 0.93 2.14
CA THR A 438 27.73 1.59 2.27
C THR A 438 27.98 2.02 3.72
N PRO A 439 29.09 1.57 4.37
CA PRO A 439 29.39 1.90 5.75
C PRO A 439 29.45 3.40 6.03
N GLY A 440 28.88 3.84 7.15
CA GLY A 440 28.93 5.23 7.60
C GLY A 440 27.98 6.20 6.86
N VAL A 441 27.29 5.78 5.78
CA VAL A 441 26.30 6.64 5.11
C VAL A 441 25.12 6.91 6.04
N LEU A 442 24.54 5.85 6.61
CA LEU A 442 23.39 6.01 7.51
C LEU A 442 23.79 6.76 8.79
N ASP A 443 24.90 6.37 9.41
CA ASP A 443 25.32 6.94 10.70
C ASP A 443 25.58 8.45 10.61
N ASN A 444 26.18 8.92 9.50
CA ASN A 444 26.55 10.33 9.33
C ASN A 444 25.45 11.17 8.67
N PHE A 445 24.60 10.57 7.83
CA PHE A 445 23.68 11.31 6.96
C PHE A 445 22.21 10.95 7.12
N LYS A 446 21.80 10.09 8.06
CA LYS A 446 20.39 9.68 8.23
C LYS A 446 19.44 10.88 8.29
N LEU A 447 19.68 11.86 9.18
CA LEU A 447 18.81 13.02 9.29
C LEU A 447 18.74 13.83 7.99
N ALA A 448 19.87 14.01 7.31
CA ALA A 448 19.93 14.73 6.05
C ALA A 448 19.17 13.98 4.95
N LEU A 449 19.28 12.64 4.90
CA LEU A 449 18.53 11.78 3.98
C LEU A 449 17.02 11.83 4.25
N ASP A 450 16.61 11.71 5.51
CA ASP A 450 15.20 11.77 5.90
C ASP A 450 14.59 13.13 5.48
N MET A 451 15.27 14.23 5.80
CA MET A 451 14.85 15.58 5.40
C MET A 451 14.82 15.74 3.88
N TYR A 452 15.81 15.19 3.18
CA TYR A 452 15.87 15.20 1.71
C TYR A 452 14.64 14.52 1.10
N PHE A 453 14.25 13.34 1.59
CA PHE A 453 13.09 12.61 1.08
C PHE A 453 11.75 13.25 1.47
N ILE A 454 11.66 13.89 2.64
CA ILE A 454 10.49 14.70 3.02
C ILE A 454 10.32 15.87 2.04
N VAL A 455 11.40 16.63 1.79
CA VAL A 455 11.36 17.76 0.85
C VAL A 455 10.99 17.26 -0.55
N LEU A 456 11.58 16.15 -1.00
CA LEU A 456 11.26 15.57 -2.29
C LEU A 456 9.78 15.14 -2.40
N ALA A 457 9.23 14.48 -1.37
CA ALA A 457 7.83 14.08 -1.33
C ALA A 457 6.88 15.29 -1.38
N LEU A 458 7.19 16.36 -0.62
CA LEU A 458 6.43 17.61 -0.64
C LEU A 458 6.48 18.31 -2.00
N LEU A 459 7.66 18.35 -2.64
CA LEU A 459 7.81 18.93 -3.98
C LEU A 459 7.03 18.14 -5.03
N ILE A 460 7.04 16.80 -4.97
CA ILE A 460 6.25 15.96 -5.86
C ILE A 460 4.75 16.25 -5.65
N PHE A 461 4.30 16.30 -4.40
CA PHE A 461 2.91 16.59 -4.07
C PHE A 461 2.46 17.95 -4.60
N ILE A 462 3.23 19.02 -4.32
CA ILE A 462 2.95 20.37 -4.82
C ILE A 462 2.96 20.39 -6.37
N GLY A 463 3.91 19.67 -6.98
CA GLY A 463 4.04 19.57 -8.43
C GLY A 463 2.84 18.92 -9.12
N ILE A 464 2.07 18.10 -8.40
CA ILE A 464 0.88 17.40 -8.92
C ILE A 464 -0.40 18.12 -8.55
N GLU A 465 -0.62 18.37 -7.27
CA GLU A 465 -1.86 18.94 -6.74
C GLU A 465 -2.20 20.27 -7.43
N TYR A 466 -1.18 21.06 -7.74
CA TYR A 466 -1.32 22.37 -8.37
C TYR A 466 -1.01 22.38 -9.87
N SER A 467 -0.84 21.21 -10.49
CA SER A 467 -0.59 21.12 -11.92
C SER A 467 -1.82 21.58 -12.73
N LYS A 468 -1.60 22.44 -13.72
CA LYS A 468 -2.62 22.80 -14.72
C LYS A 468 -2.83 21.69 -15.77
N ASP A 469 -1.93 20.71 -15.84
CA ASP A 469 -2.03 19.57 -16.75
C ASP A 469 -2.98 18.51 -16.18
N GLN A 470 -4.10 18.29 -16.87
CA GLN A 470 -5.11 17.31 -16.47
C GLN A 470 -4.58 15.86 -16.46
N ARG A 471 -3.44 15.59 -17.11
CA ARG A 471 -2.75 14.29 -17.03
C ARG A 471 -2.11 14.03 -15.66
N LEU A 472 -1.90 15.10 -14.89
CA LEU A 472 -1.25 15.10 -13.59
C LEU A 472 -2.29 15.54 -12.54
N SER A 473 -3.21 14.64 -12.23
CA SER A 473 -4.13 14.79 -11.11
C SER A 473 -3.56 14.10 -9.86
N ALA A 474 -3.73 14.72 -8.70
CA ALA A 474 -3.34 14.10 -7.43
C ALA A 474 -4.07 12.77 -7.25
N ARG A 475 -3.30 11.72 -6.97
CA ARG A 475 -3.82 10.36 -6.75
C ARG A 475 -3.70 10.00 -5.27
N PRO A 476 -4.57 9.11 -4.76
CA PRO A 476 -4.52 8.73 -3.35
C PRO A 476 -3.15 8.24 -2.87
N ILE A 477 -2.40 7.56 -3.75
CA ILE A 477 -1.05 7.09 -3.44
C ILE A 477 -0.07 8.23 -3.17
N ASP A 478 -0.19 9.37 -3.82
CA ASP A 478 0.72 10.52 -3.72
C ASP A 478 0.76 11.03 -2.29
N LEU A 479 -0.42 11.06 -1.69
CA LEU A 479 -0.58 11.48 -0.32
C LEU A 479 -0.10 10.40 0.65
N LEU A 480 -0.34 9.12 0.32
CA LEU A 480 0.22 8.00 1.08
C LEU A 480 1.75 8.09 1.11
N VAL A 481 2.40 8.43 -0.02
CA VAL A 481 3.85 8.66 -0.11
C VAL A 481 4.27 9.76 0.87
N VAL A 482 3.60 10.92 0.81
CA VAL A 482 3.94 12.10 1.64
C VAL A 482 3.75 11.83 3.12
N VAL A 483 2.60 11.29 3.50
CA VAL A 483 2.27 11.00 4.90
C VAL A 483 3.25 9.96 5.45
N THR A 484 3.56 8.92 4.67
CA THR A 484 4.53 7.90 5.11
C THR A 484 5.93 8.49 5.24
N ALA A 485 6.35 9.36 4.30
CA ALA A 485 7.64 10.08 4.38
C ALA A 485 7.73 11.04 5.57
N LEU A 486 6.64 11.71 5.94
CA LEU A 486 6.61 12.63 7.10
C LEU A 486 6.62 11.92 8.45
N ILE A 487 5.97 10.76 8.53
CA ILE A 487 5.88 9.98 9.77
C ILE A 487 7.17 9.19 10.02
N LEU A 488 7.88 8.82 8.95
CA LEU A 488 9.07 7.99 8.98
C LEU A 488 10.14 8.44 10.01
N PRO A 489 10.57 9.71 10.05
CA PRO A 489 11.63 10.14 10.97
C PRO A 489 11.20 10.02 12.43
N ALA A 490 9.93 10.32 12.72
CA ALA A 490 9.36 10.30 14.08
C ALA A 490 9.27 8.88 14.67
N ILE A 491 9.15 7.85 13.82
CA ILE A 491 9.10 6.45 14.25
C ILE A 491 10.51 5.83 14.34
N SER A 492 11.50 6.45 13.67
CA SER A 492 12.84 5.88 13.43
C SER A 492 13.87 6.06 14.56
N GLY A 493 13.45 6.35 15.79
CA GLY A 493 14.31 6.81 16.89
C GLY A 493 15.46 5.87 17.31
N ASP A 494 15.52 4.62 16.83
CA ASP A 494 16.60 3.66 17.13
C ASP A 494 17.09 2.95 15.85
N THR A 495 18.39 3.02 15.56
CA THR A 495 19.08 2.42 14.39
C THR A 495 19.17 0.89 14.44
N SER A 496 18.07 0.21 14.73
CA SER A 496 17.97 -1.24 14.50
C SER A 496 17.97 -1.56 13.01
N SER A 497 18.61 -2.66 12.61
CA SER A 497 18.75 -3.10 11.21
C SER A 497 17.40 -3.25 10.48
N TYR A 498 16.30 -3.37 11.22
CA TYR A 498 14.96 -3.53 10.67
C TYR A 498 14.26 -2.22 10.29
N GLN A 499 14.50 -1.12 11.03
CA GLN A 499 13.95 0.19 10.68
C GLN A 499 14.54 0.72 9.37
N LEU A 500 15.75 0.27 9.03
CA LEU A 500 16.42 0.56 7.76
C LEU A 500 15.57 0.15 6.55
N TYR A 501 14.88 -1.00 6.61
CA TYR A 501 14.08 -1.50 5.49
C TYR A 501 12.83 -0.67 5.24
N TRP A 502 12.22 -0.17 6.33
CA TRP A 502 11.08 0.72 6.25
C TRP A 502 11.48 2.07 5.63
N ILE A 503 12.62 2.63 6.08
CA ILE A 503 13.20 3.86 5.53
C ILE A 503 13.47 3.71 4.04
N VAL A 504 14.15 2.63 3.65
CA VAL A 504 14.45 2.33 2.26
C VAL A 504 13.17 2.16 1.42
N GLY A 505 12.17 1.43 1.91
CA GLY A 505 10.92 1.22 1.18
C GLY A 505 10.19 2.54 0.88
N VAL A 506 10.14 3.45 1.85
CA VAL A 506 9.56 4.79 1.68
C VAL A 506 10.37 5.62 0.70
N HIS A 507 11.71 5.60 0.80
CA HIS A 507 12.57 6.33 -0.13
C HIS A 507 12.42 5.84 -1.56
N LEU A 508 12.32 4.52 -1.78
CA LEU A 508 12.02 3.94 -3.09
C LEU A 508 10.66 4.40 -3.60
N MET A 509 9.64 4.42 -2.73
CA MET A 509 8.31 4.89 -3.08
C MET A 509 8.34 6.35 -3.56
N VAL A 510 9.04 7.24 -2.85
CA VAL A 510 9.21 8.65 -3.22
C VAL A 510 9.94 8.79 -4.57
N ILE A 511 11.04 8.05 -4.78
CA ILE A 511 11.80 8.09 -6.05
C ILE A 511 10.94 7.59 -7.20
N PHE A 512 10.30 6.45 -7.05
CA PHE A 512 9.49 5.83 -8.10
C PHE A 512 8.34 6.75 -8.50
N TYR A 513 7.69 7.34 -7.51
CA TYR A 513 6.60 8.27 -7.74
C TYR A 513 7.08 9.54 -8.45
N GLY A 514 8.21 10.09 -8.02
CA GLY A 514 8.85 11.20 -8.71
C GLY A 514 9.28 10.89 -10.15
N LEU A 515 9.79 9.68 -10.40
CA LEU A 515 10.14 9.22 -11.75
C LEU A 515 8.90 9.08 -12.64
N GLU A 516 7.78 8.58 -12.11
CA GLU A 516 6.53 8.48 -12.87
C GLU A 516 5.97 9.86 -13.22
N LEU A 517 6.02 10.81 -12.27
CA LEU A 517 5.66 12.20 -12.52
C LEU A 517 6.48 12.80 -13.68
N VAL A 518 7.78 12.53 -13.72
CA VAL A 518 8.67 13.00 -14.78
C VAL A 518 8.30 12.38 -16.12
N LEU A 519 8.10 11.06 -16.16
CA LEU A 519 7.71 10.35 -17.38
C LEU A 519 6.38 10.87 -17.94
N LEU A 520 5.42 11.17 -17.06
CA LEU A 520 4.12 11.74 -17.44
C LEU A 520 4.24 13.20 -17.90
N SER A 521 5.00 14.03 -17.18
CA SER A 521 5.15 15.47 -17.46
C SER A 521 5.83 15.76 -18.79
N TYR A 522 6.73 14.88 -19.25
CA TYR A 522 7.51 15.09 -20.48
C TYR A 522 7.17 14.09 -21.58
N ARG A 523 6.08 13.32 -21.43
CA ARG A 523 5.65 12.34 -22.44
C ARG A 523 5.45 12.99 -23.81
N GLY A 524 6.10 12.44 -24.84
CA GLY A 524 6.05 12.96 -26.21
C GLY A 524 6.88 14.23 -26.46
N SER A 525 7.64 14.70 -25.47
CA SER A 525 8.56 15.83 -25.62
C SER A 525 9.99 15.36 -25.94
N GLN A 526 10.71 16.11 -26.78
CA GLN A 526 12.16 15.90 -26.95
C GLN A 526 12.96 16.00 -25.65
N LYS A 527 12.42 16.72 -24.64
CA LYS A 527 13.03 16.82 -23.30
C LYS A 527 13.12 15.46 -22.58
N LEU A 528 12.23 14.51 -22.92
CA LEU A 528 12.27 13.16 -22.35
C LEU A 528 13.58 12.43 -22.71
N ASN A 529 14.10 12.66 -23.92
CA ASN A 529 15.37 12.06 -24.34
C ASN A 529 16.53 12.61 -23.49
N ILE A 530 16.54 13.92 -23.21
CA ILE A 530 17.55 14.55 -22.34
C ILE A 530 17.50 13.94 -20.94
N ILE A 531 16.30 13.76 -20.40
CA ILE A 531 16.10 13.15 -19.07
C ILE A 531 16.58 11.70 -19.07
N GLN A 532 16.31 10.92 -20.13
CA GLN A 532 16.83 9.56 -20.29
C GLN A 532 18.36 9.53 -20.30
N TYR A 533 19.02 10.47 -20.99
CA TYR A 533 20.49 10.56 -20.98
C TYR A 533 21.04 10.90 -19.60
N LEU A 534 20.42 11.86 -18.90
CA LEU A 534 20.81 12.20 -17.53
C LEU A 534 20.62 11.02 -16.57
N TYR A 535 19.55 10.24 -16.75
CA TYR A 535 19.30 9.03 -15.97
C TYR A 535 20.29 7.90 -16.30
N ALA A 536 20.78 7.83 -17.54
CA ALA A 536 21.77 6.85 -17.95
C ALA A 536 23.16 7.08 -17.34
N ALA A 537 23.46 8.32 -16.89
CA ALA A 537 24.77 8.68 -16.33
C ALA A 537 25.13 7.88 -15.04
N PRO A 538 24.26 7.74 -14.02
CA PRO A 538 24.52 6.84 -12.89
C PRO A 538 24.84 5.39 -13.31
N LEU A 539 24.15 4.87 -14.33
CA LEU A 539 24.34 3.49 -14.79
C LEU A 539 25.71 3.26 -15.42
N ILE A 540 26.20 4.20 -16.24
CA ILE A 540 27.53 4.08 -16.83
C ILE A 540 28.63 4.20 -15.77
N VAL A 541 28.44 5.04 -14.74
CA VAL A 541 29.39 5.13 -13.63
C VAL A 541 29.46 3.80 -12.86
N LEU A 542 28.31 3.19 -12.52
CA LEU A 542 28.29 1.86 -11.90
C LEU A 542 28.92 0.78 -12.79
N ALA A 543 28.63 0.80 -14.08
CA ALA A 543 29.20 -0.14 -15.05
C ALA A 543 30.73 -0.06 -15.07
N VAL A 544 31.28 1.16 -15.19
CA VAL A 544 32.73 1.38 -15.20
C VAL A 544 33.36 0.98 -13.87
N ARG A 545 32.78 1.39 -12.74
CA ARG A 545 33.30 1.06 -11.40
C ARG A 545 33.28 -0.45 -11.11
N GLY A 546 32.28 -1.17 -11.59
CA GLY A 546 32.20 -2.62 -11.46
C GLY A 546 33.14 -3.40 -12.39
N VAL A 547 33.67 -2.76 -13.44
CA VAL A 547 34.75 -3.30 -14.30
C VAL A 547 36.12 -3.01 -13.70
N ILE A 548 36.32 -1.82 -13.12
CA ILE A 548 37.58 -1.40 -12.50
C ILE A 548 37.86 -2.15 -11.18
N SER A 549 36.84 -2.73 -10.54
CA SER A 549 37.03 -3.58 -9.36
C SER A 549 37.56 -5.00 -9.67
N LEU A 550 37.96 -5.27 -10.92
CA LEU A 550 38.80 -6.40 -11.35
C LEU A 550 40.27 -6.13 -11.05
#